data_AF-A0A7V8ZM89-F1
#
_entry.id   AF-A0A7V8ZM89-F1
#
_cell.length_a   1.000
_cell.length_b   1.000
_cell.length_c   1.000
_cell.angle_alpha   90.00
_cell.angle_beta   90.00
_cell.angle_gamma   90.00
#
_symmetry.space_group_name_H-M   'P 1'
#
loop_
_entity.id
_entity.type
_entity.pdbx_description
1 polymer ?
#
loop_
_entity_poly.entity_id
_entity_poly.type
_entity_poly.pdbx_seq_one_letter_code
_entity_poly.pdbx_strand_id
1 'polypeptide(L)'
;MSRWNRMMRDHRFAGRHMMDGLDGELTPRQQARFARHVDECPECGPMLRSLIRLRAALRPLSEPSHEASVVPAVLERLRADLGDGRPQPS
;
A
#
# COMPACT_ATOMS: atom_id res chain seq x y z
N MET A 1 19.71 0.75 28.04
CA MET A 1 20.05 0.40 26.64
C MET A 1 20.61 1.62 25.95
N SER A 2 21.83 1.53 25.42
CA SER A 2 22.49 2.65 24.72
C SER A 2 21.73 3.05 23.45
N ARG A 3 21.69 4.36 23.14
CA ARG A 3 21.02 4.93 21.95
C ARG A 3 21.48 4.27 20.63
N TRP A 4 22.76 3.93 20.54
CA TRP A 4 23.37 3.19 19.43
C TRP A 4 22.76 1.80 19.20
N ASN A 5 22.53 1.02 20.26
CA ASN A 5 21.93 -0.32 20.13
C ASN A 5 20.47 -0.24 19.65
N ARG A 6 19.74 0.82 20.01
CA ARG A 6 18.39 1.05 19.47
C ARG A 6 18.46 1.37 17.98
N MET A 7 19.35 2.27 17.57
CA MET A 7 19.55 2.66 16.17
C MET A 7 19.90 1.45 15.27
N MET A 8 20.85 0.61 15.68
CA MET A 8 21.24 -0.57 14.89
C MET A 8 20.12 -1.61 14.76
N ARG A 9 19.33 -1.80 15.81
CA ARG A 9 18.15 -2.69 15.76
C ARG A 9 17.06 -2.12 14.86
N ASP A 10 16.82 -0.81 14.92
CA ASP A 10 15.82 -0.12 14.11
C ASP A 10 16.25 -0.10 12.64
N HIS A 11 17.55 0.03 12.36
CA HIS A 11 18.13 -0.11 11.03
C HIS A 11 17.94 -1.52 10.44
N ARG A 12 18.29 -2.57 11.19
CA ARG A 12 18.08 -3.96 10.73
C ARG A 12 16.60 -4.31 10.56
N PHE A 13 15.73 -3.70 11.37
CA PHE A 13 14.29 -3.81 11.23
C PHE A 13 13.82 -3.14 9.93
N ALA A 14 14.20 -1.88 9.70
CA ALA A 14 13.82 -1.13 8.50
C ALA A 14 14.32 -1.80 7.20
N GLY A 15 15.54 -2.33 7.19
CA GLY A 15 16.06 -3.06 6.03
C GLY A 15 15.26 -4.31 5.68
N ARG A 16 14.70 -5.02 6.66
CA ARG A 16 13.87 -6.23 6.43
C ARG A 16 12.43 -5.93 6.05
N HIS A 17 11.92 -4.78 6.46
CA HIS A 17 10.52 -4.39 6.31
C HIS A 17 10.35 -3.17 5.38
N MET A 18 11.32 -2.92 4.51
CA MET A 18 11.32 -1.75 3.63
C MET A 18 10.10 -1.75 2.70
N MET A 19 9.81 -2.91 2.08
CA MET A 19 8.69 -3.05 1.17
C MET A 19 7.36 -3.04 1.93
N ASP A 20 7.22 -3.84 2.99
CA ASP A 20 6.02 -3.84 3.85
C ASP A 20 5.68 -2.42 4.36
N GLY A 21 6.68 -1.64 4.76
CA GLY A 21 6.50 -0.27 5.23
C GLY A 21 6.13 0.72 4.13
N LEU A 22 6.57 0.46 2.89
CA LEU A 22 6.19 1.21 1.69
C LEU A 22 4.79 0.83 1.19
N ASP A 23 4.37 -0.42 1.37
CA ASP A 23 3.05 -0.93 0.99
C ASP A 23 1.99 -0.73 2.08
N GLY A 24 2.40 -0.30 3.28
CA GLY A 24 1.48 -0.05 4.39
C GLY A 24 1.00 -1.32 5.08
N GLU A 25 1.73 -2.42 4.94
CA GLU A 25 1.40 -3.74 5.48
C GLU A 25 1.90 -3.96 6.91
N LEU A 26 2.63 -2.99 7.47
CA LEU A 26 3.07 -3.02 8.85
C LEU A 26 1.94 -2.70 9.83
N THR A 27 1.98 -3.33 11.01
CA THR A 27 1.09 -2.90 12.11
C THR A 27 1.33 -1.43 12.47
N PRO A 28 0.35 -0.71 13.06
CA PRO A 28 0.51 0.72 13.36
C PRO A 28 1.76 1.05 14.21
N ARG A 29 2.10 0.16 15.17
CA ARG A 29 3.32 0.30 15.98
C ARG A 29 4.60 0.11 15.17
N GLN A 30 4.61 -0.86 14.26
CA GLN A 30 5.73 -1.09 13.35
C GLN A 30 5.87 0.07 12.36
N GLN A 31 4.76 0.60 11.84
CA GLN A 31 4.76 1.76 10.94
C GLN A 31 5.35 2.99 11.63
N ALA A 32 4.94 3.30 12.86
CA ALA A 32 5.48 4.43 13.63
C ALA A 32 6.99 4.26 13.91
N ARG A 33 7.43 3.03 14.23
CA ARG A 33 8.85 2.72 14.42
C ARG A 33 9.66 2.87 13.13
N PHE A 34 9.14 2.37 12.01
CA PHE A 34 9.74 2.48 10.69
C PHE A 34 9.86 3.94 10.26
N ALA A 35 8.77 4.70 10.36
CA ALA A 35 8.72 6.12 10.01
C ALA A 35 9.75 6.95 10.79
N ARG A 36 9.85 6.77 12.11
CA ARG A 36 10.88 7.43 12.92
C ARG A 36 12.30 7.09 12.45
N HIS A 37 12.56 5.81 12.15
CA HIS A 37 13.90 5.38 11.72
C HIS A 37 14.29 5.97 10.36
N VAL A 38 13.41 5.92 9.36
CA VAL A 38 13.72 6.43 8.01
C VAL A 38 13.86 7.96 7.97
N ASP A 39 13.27 8.66 8.94
CA ASP A 39 13.44 10.11 9.12
C ASP A 39 14.85 10.45 9.65
N GLU A 40 15.34 9.67 10.61
CA GLU A 40 16.63 9.91 11.27
C GLU A 40 17.84 9.28 10.54
N CYS A 41 17.62 8.23 9.73
CA CYS A 41 18.69 7.44 9.14
C CYS A 41 19.14 7.99 7.78
N PRO A 42 20.43 8.32 7.61
CA PRO A 42 20.95 8.92 6.37
C PRO A 42 20.93 7.96 5.17
N GLU A 43 20.77 6.66 5.39
CA GLU A 43 20.73 5.65 4.31
C GLU A 43 19.30 5.21 3.99
N CYS A 44 18.50 4.87 5.00
CA CYS A 44 17.16 4.33 4.79
C CYS A 44 16.18 5.39 4.25
N GLY A 45 16.30 6.65 4.67
CA GLY A 45 15.44 7.75 4.20
C GLY A 45 15.56 8.00 2.69
N PRO A 46 16.77 8.24 2.15
CA PRO A 46 16.98 8.37 0.71
C PRO A 46 16.54 7.15 -0.10
N MET A 47 16.78 5.94 0.42
CA MET A 47 16.35 4.69 -0.21
C MET A 47 14.83 4.62 -0.34
N LEU A 48 14.10 4.87 0.74
CA LEU A 48 12.63 4.88 0.74
C LEU A 48 12.08 5.89 -0.27
N ARG A 49 12.62 7.11 -0.30
CA ARG A 49 12.21 8.14 -1.27
C ARG A 49 12.46 7.69 -2.72
N SER A 50 13.54 6.97 -2.98
CA SER A 50 13.85 6.46 -4.31
C SER A 50 12.86 5.36 -4.74
N LEU A 51 12.50 4.47 -3.83
CA LEU A 51 11.48 3.43 -4.07
C LEU A 51 10.10 4.03 -4.30
N ILE A 52 9.70 5.06 -3.53
CA ILE A 52 8.43 5.77 -3.74
C ILE A 52 8.37 6.37 -5.16
N ARG A 53 9.46 7.03 -5.59
CA ARG A 53 9.55 7.61 -6.94
C ARG A 53 9.50 6.54 -8.03
N LEU A 54 10.23 5.43 -7.85
CA LEU A 54 10.21 4.31 -8.78
C LEU A 54 8.81 3.71 -8.91
N ARG A 55 8.13 3.48 -7.78
CA ARG A 55 6.73 3.00 -7.77
C ARG A 55 5.80 3.95 -8.51
N ALA A 56 5.94 5.26 -8.29
CA ALA A 56 5.14 6.26 -8.98
C ALA A 56 5.39 6.26 -10.50
N ALA A 57 6.64 6.07 -10.93
CA ALA A 57 6.99 5.98 -12.36
C ALA A 57 6.47 4.69 -13.02
N LEU A 58 6.33 3.60 -12.25
CA LEU A 58 5.82 2.32 -12.74
C LEU A 58 4.28 2.24 -12.75
N ARG A 59 3.59 3.04 -11.94
CA ARG A 59 2.11 3.07 -11.85
C ARG A 59 1.39 3.12 -13.21
N PRO A 60 1.80 3.99 -14.18
CA PRO A 60 1.14 4.05 -15.48
C PRO A 60 1.24 2.76 -16.31
N LEU A 61 2.27 1.93 -16.06
CA LEU A 61 2.44 0.65 -16.74
C LEU A 61 1.55 -0.45 -16.14
N SER A 62 1.12 -0.26 -14.90
CA SER A 62 0.29 -1.23 -14.16
C SER A 62 -1.20 -0.93 -14.27
N GLU A 63 -1.60 0.26 -14.73
CA GLU A 63 -3.00 0.58 -14.92
C GLU A 63 -3.53 -0.14 -16.18
N PRO A 64 -4.52 -1.04 -16.05
CA PRO A 64 -5.18 -1.59 -17.23
C PRO A 64 -5.77 -0.41 -18.01
N SER A 65 -5.49 -0.36 -19.31
CA SER A 65 -6.03 0.64 -20.22
C SER A 65 -7.54 0.80 -19.98
N HIS A 66 -7.98 2.03 -19.71
CA HIS A 66 -9.36 2.42 -19.39
C HIS A 66 -10.39 1.92 -20.44
N GLU A 67 -9.92 1.48 -21.59
CA GLU A 67 -10.70 1.01 -22.74
C GLU A 67 -11.49 -0.29 -22.49
N ALA A 68 -11.24 -1.02 -21.40
CA ALA A 68 -11.97 -2.26 -21.07
C ALA A 68 -12.59 -2.24 -19.66
N SER A 69 -13.14 -1.09 -19.22
CA SER A 69 -13.86 -1.04 -17.95
C SER A 69 -15.19 -1.81 -18.02
N VAL A 70 -15.31 -2.90 -17.24
CA VAL A 70 -16.55 -3.68 -17.09
C VAL A 70 -17.52 -3.07 -16.06
N VAL A 71 -17.11 -2.03 -15.35
CA VAL A 71 -17.90 -1.35 -14.31
C VAL A 71 -19.28 -0.91 -14.82
N PRO A 72 -19.42 -0.30 -16.01
CA PRO A 72 -20.74 0.08 -16.53
C PRO A 72 -21.68 -1.12 -16.68
N ALA A 73 -21.19 -2.24 -17.23
CA ALA A 73 -21.97 -3.46 -17.43
C ALA A 73 -22.38 -4.11 -16.09
N VAL A 74 -21.49 -4.12 -15.10
CA VAL A 74 -21.79 -4.64 -13.75
C VAL A 74 -22.84 -3.77 -13.05
N LEU A 75 -22.74 -2.45 -13.16
CA LEU A 75 -23.72 -1.52 -12.57
C LEU A 75 -25.10 -1.66 -13.21
N GLU A 76 -25.18 -1.85 -14.53
CA GLU A 76 -26.45 -2.16 -15.20
C GLU A 76 -27.07 -3.44 -14.67
N ARG A 77 -26.29 -4.52 -14.56
CA ARG A 77 -26.78 -5.80 -14.04
C ARG A 77 -27.32 -5.69 -12.62
N LEU A 78 -26.59 -5.00 -11.73
CA LEU A 78 -27.03 -4.78 -10.35
C LEU A 78 -28.33 -3.96 -10.28
N ARG A 79 -28.49 -2.94 -11.13
CA ARG A 79 -29.74 -2.15 -11.19
C ARG A 79 -30.91 -2.98 -11.68
N ALA A 80 -30.70 -3.86 -12.65
CA ALA A 80 -31.72 -4.80 -13.11
C ALA A 80 -32.14 -5.74 -11.98
N ASP A 81 -31.18 -6.39 -11.31
CA ASP A 81 -31.47 -7.36 -10.26
C ASP A 81 -32.12 -6.72 -9.01
N LEU A 82 -31.81 -5.45 -8.72
CA LEU A 82 -32.43 -4.68 -7.61
C LEU A 82 -33.77 -4.05 -7.98
N GLY A 83 -33.98 -3.72 -9.26
CA GLY A 83 -35.24 -3.19 -9.77
C GLY A 83 -36.31 -4.26 -9.99
N ASP A 84 -35.89 -5.51 -10.20
CA ASP A 84 -36.76 -6.66 -10.47
C ASP A 84 -37.19 -7.38 -9.18
N GLY A 85 -37.36 -6.63 -8.08
CA GLY A 85 -37.79 -7.10 -6.76
C GLY A 85 -39.19 -7.74 -6.74
N ARG A 86 -39.37 -8.84 -7.46
CA ARG A 86 -40.51 -9.75 -7.34
C ARG A 86 -40.14 -10.79 -6.27
N PRO A 87 -40.86 -10.87 -5.15
CA PRO A 87 -40.69 -11.99 -4.23
C PRO A 87 -41.03 -13.29 -4.98
N GLN A 88 -40.13 -14.26 -4.91
CA GLN A 88 -40.38 -15.64 -5.35
C GLN A 88 -41.51 -16.21 -4.48
N PRO A 89 -42.64 -16.65 -5.05
CA PRO A 89 -43.67 -17.34 -4.26
C PRO A 89 -43.19 -18.75 -3.90
N SER A 90 -43.37 -19.11 -2.63
CA SER A 90 -43.17 -20.45 -2.06
C SER A 90 -44.10 -21.50 -2.66
#